data_AF-A0A1V5J256-F1
#
_entry.id   AF-A0A1V5J256-F1
#
_cell.length_a   1.000
_cell.length_b   1.000
_cell.length_c   1.000
_cell.angle_alpha   90.00
_cell.angle_beta   90.00
_cell.angle_gamma   90.00
#
_symmetry.space_group_name_H-M   'P 1'
#
loop_
_entity.id
_entity.type
_entity.pdbx_description
1 polymer ?
#
loop_
_entity_poly.entity_id
_entity_poly.type
_entity_poly.pdbx_seq_one_letter_code
_entity_poly.pdbx_strand_id
1 'polypeptide(L)'
;MADMVRKQLYVRRRHDDFLKRYSAELGVTEAEIVRDALDSYAAYSGSARHDSSAWAAEEAFIDELVSAAESRVAGGRTWQRDDLHER
;
A
#
# COMPACT_ATOMS: atom_id res chain seq x y z
N MET A 1 -2.99 -30.29 11.98
CA MET A 1 -2.32 -29.66 13.15
C MET A 1 -0.83 -29.50 12.85
N ALA A 2 -0.55 -28.86 11.73
CA ALA A 2 0.79 -28.74 11.15
C ALA A 2 1.61 -27.71 11.93
N ASP A 3 2.85 -28.06 12.25
CA ASP A 3 3.98 -27.22 12.69
C ASP A 3 3.64 -25.88 13.37
N MET A 4 3.05 -25.92 14.57
CA MET A 4 2.79 -24.72 15.38
C MET A 4 3.90 -24.50 16.41
N VAL A 5 4.57 -23.34 16.35
CA VAL A 5 5.59 -22.93 17.33
C VAL A 5 4.99 -22.00 18.38
N ARG A 6 5.09 -22.35 19.66
CA ARG A 6 4.64 -21.48 20.76
C ARG A 6 5.50 -20.22 20.82
N LYS A 7 4.87 -19.05 20.75
CA LYS A 7 5.49 -17.73 20.96
C LYS A 7 4.80 -17.03 22.13
N GLN A 8 5.58 -16.33 22.96
CA GLN A 8 5.08 -15.48 24.03
C GLN A 8 5.36 -14.02 23.66
N LEU A 9 4.32 -13.20 23.67
CA LEU A 9 4.35 -11.82 23.21
C LEU A 9 3.81 -10.91 24.32
N TYR A 10 4.40 -9.74 24.52
CA TYR A 10 3.80 -8.69 25.32
C TYR A 10 2.85 -7.87 24.45
N VAL A 11 1.61 -7.72 24.90
CA VAL A 11 0.61 -6.91 24.22
C VAL A 11 0.10 -5.82 25.16
N ARG A 12 -0.47 -4.76 24.58
CA ARG A 12 -1.09 -3.69 25.37
C ARG A 12 -2.49 -4.14 25.80
N ARG A 13 -3.00 -3.60 26.90
CA ARG A 13 -4.32 -3.96 27.46
C ARG A 13 -5.44 -3.90 26.42
N ARG A 14 -5.46 -2.85 25.60
CA ARG A 14 -6.43 -2.72 24.49
C ARG A 14 -6.37 -3.85 23.45
N HIS A 15 -5.22 -4.50 23.25
CA HIS A 15 -5.09 -5.61 22.32
C HIS A 15 -5.65 -6.89 22.96
N ASP A 16 -5.42 -7.11 24.26
CA ASP A 16 -6.02 -8.22 25.03
C ASP A 16 -7.55 -8.09 25.05
N ASP A 17 -8.08 -6.89 25.34
CA ASP A 17 -9.52 -6.63 25.31
C ASP A 17 -10.12 -6.90 23.91
N PHE A 18 -9.39 -6.51 22.86
CA PHE A 18 -9.80 -6.79 21.48
C PHE A 18 -9.84 -8.30 21.20
N LEU A 19 -8.77 -9.04 21.51
CA LEU A 19 -8.67 -10.47 21.26
C LEU A 19 -9.78 -11.24 21.96
N LYS A 20 -10.06 -10.95 23.23
CA LYS A 20 -11.13 -11.58 24.02
C LYS A 20 -12.51 -11.32 23.44
N ARG A 21 -12.78 -10.07 23.07
CA ARG A 21 -14.09 -9.70 22.52
C ARG A 21 -14.32 -10.37 21.17
N TYR A 22 -13.35 -10.29 20.27
CA TYR A 22 -13.49 -10.78 18.90
C TYR A 22 -13.47 -12.31 18.82
N SER A 23 -12.70 -12.99 19.68
CA SER A 23 -12.72 -14.46 19.78
C SER A 23 -14.09 -14.97 20.22
N ALA A 24 -14.69 -14.33 21.23
CA ALA A 24 -16.03 -14.67 21.70
C ALA A 24 -17.11 -14.40 20.64
N GLU A 25 -17.01 -13.29 19.92
CA GLU A 25 -17.97 -12.92 18.87
C GLU A 25 -17.92 -13.87 17.66
N LEU A 26 -16.72 -14.25 17.23
CA LEU A 26 -16.52 -15.10 16.05
C LEU A 26 -16.49 -16.61 16.36
N GLY A 27 -16.47 -17.00 17.64
CA GLY A 27 -16.37 -18.40 18.05
C GLY A 27 -15.03 -19.05 17.71
N VAL A 28 -13.98 -18.25 17.56
CA VAL A 28 -12.60 -18.67 17.24
C VAL A 28 -11.68 -18.41 18.42
N THR A 29 -10.49 -18.99 18.42
CA THR A 29 -9.48 -18.74 19.46
C THR A 29 -8.74 -17.42 19.24
N GLU A 30 -8.25 -16.80 20.31
CA GLU A 30 -7.38 -15.61 20.21
C GLU A 30 -6.15 -15.87 19.33
N ALA A 31 -5.62 -17.11 19.39
CA ALA A 31 -4.47 -17.53 18.59
C ALA A 31 -4.79 -17.59 17.09
N GLU A 32 -6.03 -17.90 16.70
CA GLU A 32 -6.47 -17.83 15.29
C GLU A 32 -6.47 -16.39 14.80
N ILE A 33 -7.02 -15.47 15.58
CA ILE A 33 -7.02 -14.04 15.25
C ILE A 33 -5.59 -13.51 15.08
N VAL A 34 -4.67 -13.92 15.98
CA VAL A 34 -3.25 -13.52 15.86
C VAL A 34 -2.61 -14.09 14.60
N ARG A 35 -2.90 -15.34 14.23
CA ARG A 35 -2.38 -15.93 12.99
C ARG A 35 -2.92 -15.22 11.75
N ASP A 36 -4.23 -15.01 11.66
CA ASP A 36 -4.85 -14.31 10.53
C ASP A 36 -4.31 -12.87 10.38
N ALA A 37 -4.07 -12.18 11.50
CA ALA A 37 -3.46 -10.86 11.49
C ALA A 37 -1.99 -10.90 11.01
N LEU A 38 -1.21 -11.92 11.41
CA LEU A 38 0.16 -12.12 10.94
C LEU A 38 0.20 -12.46 9.44
N ASP A 39 -0.71 -13.33 8.97
CA ASP A 39 -0.83 -13.68 7.55
C ASP A 39 -1.25 -12.46 6.72
N SER A 40 -2.21 -11.68 7.21
CA SER A 40 -2.63 -10.41 6.58
C SER A 40 -1.49 -9.39 6.54
N TYR A 41 -0.72 -9.26 7.63
CA TYR A 41 0.45 -8.39 7.67
C TYR A 41 1.56 -8.86 6.73
N ALA A 42 1.81 -10.17 6.65
CA ALA A 42 2.77 -10.77 5.72
C ALA A 42 2.33 -10.57 4.26
N ALA A 43 1.04 -10.73 3.96
CA ALA A 43 0.49 -10.48 2.63
C ALA A 43 0.58 -8.99 2.24
N TYR A 44 0.23 -8.09 3.16
CA TYR A 44 0.31 -6.65 2.95
C TYR A 44 1.76 -6.18 2.77
N SER A 45 2.67 -6.62 3.64
CA SER A 45 4.11 -6.34 3.52
C SER A 45 4.76 -7.02 2.30
N GLY A 46 4.21 -8.14 1.84
CA GLY A 46 4.59 -8.80 0.58
C GLY A 46 4.16 -8.03 -0.67
N SER A 47 3.04 -7.29 -0.62
CA SER A 47 2.63 -6.38 -1.71
C SER A 47 3.50 -5.13 -1.83
N ALA A 48 4.25 -4.80 -0.77
CA ALA A 48 5.30 -3.79 -0.79
C ALA A 48 6.65 -4.30 -1.34
N ARG A 49 6.72 -5.50 -1.91
CA ARG A 49 7.65 -5.71 -3.04
C ARG A 49 7.07 -4.91 -4.20
N HIS A 50 7.47 -3.64 -4.29
CA HIS A 50 7.37 -2.89 -5.54
C HIS A 50 7.76 -3.84 -6.66
N ASP A 51 6.81 -4.17 -7.52
CA ASP A 51 7.12 -4.82 -8.76
C ASP A 51 7.94 -3.79 -9.54
N SER A 52 9.27 -3.94 -9.50
CA SER A 52 10.19 -3.04 -10.19
C SER A 52 9.89 -3.02 -11.69
N SER A 53 9.26 -4.08 -12.23
CA SER A 53 8.82 -4.11 -13.62
C SER A 53 7.61 -3.22 -13.88
N ALA A 54 6.69 -3.08 -12.91
CA ALA A 54 5.57 -2.14 -13.01
C ALA A 54 6.06 -0.69 -12.96
N TRP A 55 7.05 -0.38 -12.11
CA TRP A 55 7.66 0.96 -12.10
C TRP A 55 8.44 1.25 -13.38
N ALA A 56 9.20 0.28 -13.90
CA ALA A 56 9.92 0.44 -15.16
C ALA A 56 8.97 0.59 -16.37
N ALA A 57 7.81 -0.08 -16.34
CA ALA A 57 6.78 0.09 -17.38
C ALA A 57 6.14 1.48 -17.34
N GLU A 58 5.92 2.03 -16.14
CA GLU A 58 5.40 3.40 -15.96
C GLU A 58 6.43 4.45 -16.42
N GLU A 59 7.72 4.28 -16.07
CA GLU A 59 8.80 5.15 -16.57
C GLU A 59 8.88 5.14 -18.10
N ALA A 60 8.83 3.96 -18.72
CA ALA A 60 8.84 3.85 -20.18
C ALA A 60 7.62 4.53 -20.84
N PHE A 61 6.44 4.43 -20.22
CA PHE A 61 5.23 5.10 -20.69
C PHE A 61 5.33 6.64 -20.58
N ILE A 62 5.90 7.15 -19.48
CA ILE A 62 6.15 8.59 -19.30
C ILE A 62 7.14 9.11 -20.36
N ASP A 63 8.23 8.38 -20.62
CA ASP A 63 9.22 8.75 -21.63
C ASP A 63 8.63 8.75 -23.05
N GLU A 64 7.74 7.80 -23.36
CA GLU A 64 6.98 7.79 -24.61
C GLU A 64 6.09 9.04 -24.75
N LEU A 65 5.38 9.41 -23.67
CA LEU A 65 4.54 10.61 -23.65
C LEU A 65 5.34 11.90 -23.82
N VAL A 66 6.48 12.02 -23.14
CA VAL A 66 7.37 13.19 -23.27
C VAL A 66 7.90 13.30 -24.69
N SER A 67 8.42 12.20 -25.25
CA SER A 67 8.93 12.16 -26.63
C SER A 67 7.84 12.49 -27.65
N ALA A 68 6.61 12.00 -27.44
CA ALA A 68 5.47 12.30 -28.29
C ALA A 68 5.00 13.76 -28.16
N ALA A 69 5.11 14.36 -26.97
CA ALA A 69 4.73 15.75 -26.71
C ALA A 69 5.73 16.74 -27.31
N GLU A 70 7.04 16.46 -27.26
CA GLU A 70 8.09 17.28 -27.88
C GLU A 70 7.88 17.44 -29.40
N SER A 71 7.32 16.42 -30.06
CA SER A 71 7.01 16.48 -31.50
C SER A 71 5.75 17.28 -31.86
N ARG A 72 4.82 17.51 -30.90
CA ARG A 72 3.48 18.08 -31.17
C ARG A 72 3.33 19.55 -30.82
N VAL A 73 4.23 20.13 -30.02
CA VAL A 73 4.11 21.54 -29.59
C VAL A 73 5.01 22.44 -30.42
N ALA A 74 4.58 22.73 -31.65
CA ALA A 74 5.13 23.83 -32.45
C ALA A 74 4.57 25.17 -31.94
N GLY A 75 4.93 25.57 -30.73
CA GLY A 75 4.44 26.80 -30.12
C GLY A 75 4.72 26.84 -28.63
N GLY A 76 5.77 27.56 -28.23
CA GLY A 76 6.08 27.80 -26.83
C GLY A 76 4.89 28.42 -26.09
N ARG A 77 4.84 28.20 -24.76
CA ARG A 77 3.82 28.80 -23.88
C ARG A 77 3.67 30.29 -24.19
N THR A 78 2.48 30.69 -24.66
CA THR A 78 2.19 32.08 -25.03
C THR A 78 1.69 32.91 -23.86
N TRP A 79 1.23 32.28 -22.79
CA TRP A 79 0.77 32.97 -21.60
C TRP A 79 1.92 33.16 -20.60
N GLN A 80 2.03 34.36 -20.06
CA GLN A 80 2.91 34.65 -18.93
C GLN A 80 2.13 34.48 -17.63
N ARG A 81 2.84 34.16 -16.54
CA ARG A 81 2.23 33.84 -15.25
C ARG A 81 1.39 34.99 -14.67
N ASP A 82 1.67 36.21 -15.12
CA ASP A 82 0.96 37.42 -14.72
C ASP A 82 -0.42 37.56 -15.41
N ASP A 83 -0.66 36.82 -16.51
CA ASP A 83 -1.95 36.79 -17.22
C ASP A 83 -3.03 35.97 -16.47
N LEU A 84 -2.63 35.19 -15.46
CA LEU A 84 -3.51 34.29 -14.71
C LEU A 84 -4.24 34.94 -13.53
N HIS A 85 -3.93 36.20 -13.23
CA HIS A 85 -4.57 36.93 -12.15
C HIS A 85 -5.43 38.05 -12.74
N GLU A 86 -6.74 37.78 -12.86
CA GLU A 86 -7.73 38.84 -13.07
C GLU A 86 -7.75 39.75 -11.82
N ARG A 87 -7.65 41.06 -12.06
CA ARG A 87 -7.71 42.09 -11.01
C ARG A 87 -9.14 42.35 -10.56
#